data_AF-A0A2P6NZS4-F1
#
_entry.id   AF-A0A2P6NZS4-F1
#
_cell.length_a   1.000
_cell.length_b   1.000
_cell.length_c   1.000
_cell.angle_alpha   90.00
_cell.angle_beta   90.00
_cell.angle_gamma   90.00
#
_symmetry.space_group_name_H-M   'P 1'
#
loop_
_entity.id
_entity.type
_entity.pdbx_description
1 polymer ?
#
loop_
_entity_poly.entity_id
_entity_poly.type
_entity_poly.pdbx_seq_one_letter_code
_entity_poly.pdbx_strand_id
1 'polypeptide(L)'
;MFRRLLGPSIFFCVSSAAGGWLVLNSYSVLDGQLAVIVDKKGNAVDVRAPGVYTPDWNKKPVIYDVKPQQYLCSGEEVTGMVAITYRPHPPAVKEIHSAFGPDYPQKIFPIAGRESLTEVLSAYNGRMKQDELDKRIGLDLHEKMKPLSIVILNARVVLPTSLTNST
;
A
#
# COMPACT_ATOMS: atom_id res chain seq x y z
N MET A 1 -32.63 70.29 -12.31
CA MET A 1 -33.93 70.23 -13.00
C MET A 1 -33.71 69.68 -14.40
N PHE A 2 -33.88 68.37 -14.62
CA PHE A 2 -34.37 67.74 -15.87
C PHE A 2 -34.36 66.21 -15.69
N ARG A 3 -35.57 65.63 -15.69
CA ARG A 3 -35.89 64.18 -15.63
C ARG A 3 -35.94 63.61 -17.06
N ARG A 4 -35.38 62.41 -17.28
CA ARG A 4 -35.76 61.39 -18.28
C ARG A 4 -35.34 60.05 -17.66
N LEU A 5 -36.17 59.17 -17.09
CA LEU A 5 -37.34 58.42 -17.59
C LEU A 5 -37.00 57.46 -18.74
N LEU A 6 -36.47 56.28 -18.39
CA LEU A 6 -36.61 55.06 -19.18
C LEU A 6 -36.67 53.85 -18.22
N GLY A 7 -37.78 53.14 -18.28
CA GLY A 7 -38.13 51.99 -17.46
C GLY A 7 -37.65 50.64 -18.04
N PRO A 8 -38.19 49.52 -17.53
CA PRO A 8 -37.51 48.24 -17.36
C PRO A 8 -37.67 47.30 -18.57
N SER A 9 -36.78 46.31 -18.69
CA SER A 9 -37.01 45.16 -19.58
C SER A 9 -36.47 43.89 -18.94
N ILE A 10 -37.39 43.15 -18.33
CA ILE A 10 -37.28 41.75 -17.95
C ILE A 10 -37.14 40.96 -19.25
N PHE A 11 -36.00 40.31 -19.46
CA PHE A 11 -35.85 39.28 -20.49
C PHE A 11 -35.83 37.92 -19.81
N PHE A 12 -37.01 37.31 -19.74
CA PHE A 12 -37.15 35.87 -19.64
C PHE A 12 -36.64 35.27 -20.96
N CYS A 13 -35.66 34.37 -20.91
CA CYS A 13 -35.36 33.49 -22.03
C CYS A 13 -35.42 32.04 -21.56
N VAL A 14 -36.22 31.29 -22.32
CA VAL A 14 -36.68 29.93 -22.11
C VAL A 14 -35.59 28.92 -22.43
N SER A 15 -35.67 27.79 -21.71
CA SER A 15 -34.98 26.50 -21.82
C SER A 15 -34.21 26.19 -23.11
N SER A 16 -33.01 25.63 -22.94
CA SER A 16 -32.43 24.65 -23.87
C SER A 16 -31.78 23.53 -23.07
N ALA A 17 -32.38 22.34 -23.18
CA ALA A 17 -31.78 21.09 -22.76
C ALA A 17 -30.57 20.78 -23.65
N ALA A 18 -29.43 20.42 -23.06
CA ALA A 18 -28.47 19.42 -23.54
C ALA A 18 -27.11 19.61 -22.86
N GLY A 19 -26.64 18.57 -22.19
CA GLY A 19 -25.31 18.53 -21.59
C GLY A 19 -25.29 17.50 -20.47
N GLY A 20 -25.49 16.23 -20.82
CA GLY A 20 -25.38 15.14 -19.85
C GLY A 20 -24.01 15.16 -19.19
N TRP A 21 -23.96 15.45 -17.89
CA TRP A 21 -22.84 15.01 -17.07
C TRP A 21 -23.00 13.53 -16.80
N LEU A 22 -22.67 12.71 -17.80
CA LEU A 22 -22.15 11.38 -17.53
C LEU A 22 -20.74 11.61 -16.96
N VAL A 23 -20.65 11.79 -15.65
CA VAL A 23 -19.41 11.51 -14.94
C VAL A 23 -19.21 10.00 -15.08
N LEU A 24 -18.56 9.60 -16.17
CA LEU A 24 -17.99 8.26 -16.29
C LEU A 24 -17.08 8.13 -15.09
N ASN A 25 -17.49 7.34 -14.10
CA ASN A 25 -16.76 7.06 -12.87
C ASN A 25 -15.47 6.26 -13.17
N SER A 26 -14.63 6.69 -14.12
CA SER A 26 -13.39 6.00 -14.47
C SER A 26 -12.45 5.95 -13.27
N TYR A 27 -11.79 4.81 -13.07
CA TYR A 27 -10.68 4.70 -12.12
C TYR A 27 -9.36 4.72 -12.89
N SER A 28 -8.36 5.39 -12.33
CA SER A 28 -7.01 5.42 -12.84
C SER A 28 -6.12 4.48 -12.03
N VAL A 29 -5.33 3.70 -12.75
CA VAL A 29 -4.21 2.93 -12.20
C VAL A 29 -2.96 3.70 -12.57
N LEU A 30 -2.25 4.20 -11.55
CA LEU A 30 -1.07 5.03 -11.75
C LEU A 30 0.14 4.19 -12.13
N ASP A 31 1.16 4.83 -12.69
CA ASP A 31 2.44 4.18 -12.96
C ASP A 31 3.06 3.65 -11.65
N GLY A 32 3.49 2.39 -11.69
CA GLY A 32 3.94 1.62 -10.52
C GLY A 32 2.82 1.14 -9.59
N GLN A 33 1.57 1.12 -10.06
CA GLN A 33 0.48 0.37 -9.44
C GLN A 33 -0.03 -0.72 -10.39
N LEU A 34 -0.67 -1.73 -9.82
CA LEU A 34 -1.42 -2.74 -10.54
C LEU A 34 -2.82 -2.84 -9.93
N ALA A 35 -3.85 -2.94 -10.77
CA ALA A 35 -5.20 -3.18 -10.29
C ALA A 35 -5.55 -4.66 -10.44
N VAL A 36 -5.80 -5.34 -9.32
CA VAL A 36 -6.41 -6.66 -9.32
C VAL A 36 -7.92 -6.48 -9.41
N ILE A 37 -8.52 -7.06 -10.44
CA ILE A 37 -9.96 -7.01 -10.66
C ILE A 37 -10.60 -8.18 -9.94
N VAL A 38 -11.52 -7.88 -9.04
CA VAL A 38 -12.12 -8.84 -8.11
C VAL A 38 -13.61 -8.99 -8.41
N ASP A 39 -14.13 -10.21 -8.39
CA ASP A 39 -15.57 -10.45 -8.51
C ASP A 39 -16.32 -10.07 -7.22
N LYS A 40 -17.66 -10.14 -7.24
CA LYS A 40 -18.50 -9.92 -6.06
C LYS A 40 -18.23 -10.88 -4.89
N LYS A 41 -17.62 -12.03 -5.16
CA LYS A 41 -17.28 -13.06 -4.17
C LYS A 41 -15.89 -12.84 -3.57
N GLY A 42 -15.10 -11.89 -4.07
CA GLY A 42 -13.74 -11.62 -3.58
C GLY A 42 -12.64 -12.34 -4.37
N ASN A 43 -12.94 -13.03 -5.47
CA ASN A 43 -11.94 -13.76 -6.24
C ASN A 43 -11.23 -12.85 -7.24
N ALA A 44 -9.90 -12.96 -7.32
CA ALA A 44 -9.11 -12.25 -8.31
C ALA A 44 -9.32 -12.86 -9.70
N VAL A 45 -9.92 -12.09 -10.61
CA VAL A 45 -10.25 -12.52 -11.97
C VAL A 45 -9.15 -12.11 -12.94
N ASP A 46 -8.69 -10.87 -12.84
CA ASP A 46 -7.81 -10.24 -13.84
C ASP A 46 -6.84 -9.25 -13.17
N VAL A 47 -5.76 -8.87 -13.85
CA VAL A 47 -4.80 -7.86 -13.41
C VAL A 47 -4.60 -6.84 -14.52
N ARG A 48 -4.78 -5.56 -14.18
CA ARG A 48 -4.64 -4.44 -15.11
C ARG A 48 -3.40 -3.63 -14.81
N ALA A 49 -2.68 -3.31 -15.88
CA ALA A 49 -1.54 -2.41 -15.89
C ALA A 49 -1.97 -0.95 -15.65
N PRO A 50 -1.02 0.00 -15.50
CA PRO A 50 -1.33 1.42 -15.43
C PRO A 50 -2.18 1.89 -16.62
N GLY A 51 -3.19 2.71 -16.34
CA GLY A 51 -4.16 3.16 -17.34
C GLY A 51 -5.46 3.68 -16.73
N VAL A 52 -6.33 4.23 -17.58
CA VAL A 52 -7.67 4.70 -17.17
C VAL A 52 -8.69 3.67 -17.62
N TYR A 53 -9.52 3.21 -16.69
CA TYR A 53 -10.47 2.15 -16.92
C TYR A 53 -11.87 2.55 -16.47
N THR A 54 -12.87 2.07 -17.20
CA THR A 54 -14.27 2.16 -16.77
C THR A 54 -14.55 1.07 -15.72
N PRO A 55 -15.23 1.39 -14.60
CA PRO A 55 -15.67 0.39 -13.64
C PRO A 55 -16.64 -0.58 -14.29
N ASP A 56 -16.49 -1.84 -13.93
CA ASP A 56 -17.48 -2.86 -14.22
C ASP A 56 -18.44 -2.93 -13.02
N TRP A 57 -19.74 -2.92 -13.26
CA TRP A 57 -20.74 -2.94 -12.19
C TRP A 57 -20.68 -4.22 -11.34
N ASN A 58 -20.09 -5.29 -11.87
CA ASN A 58 -19.92 -6.58 -11.19
C ASN A 58 -18.50 -6.85 -10.69
N LYS A 59 -17.53 -6.00 -11.01
CA LYS A 59 -16.14 -6.22 -10.63
C LYS A 59 -15.57 -5.01 -9.94
N LYS A 60 -14.89 -5.22 -8.82
CA LYS A 60 -14.24 -4.17 -8.05
C LYS A 60 -12.73 -4.16 -8.33
N PRO A 61 -12.13 -3.02 -8.72
CA PRO A 61 -10.69 -2.91 -8.76
C PRO A 61 -10.13 -2.78 -7.33
N VAL A 62 -9.13 -3.59 -7.01
CA VAL A 62 -8.29 -3.46 -5.82
C VAL A 62 -6.91 -3.03 -6.29
N ILE A 63 -6.50 -1.82 -5.89
CA ILE A 63 -5.25 -1.23 -6.34
C ILE A 63 -4.13 -1.69 -5.40
N TYR A 64 -3.10 -2.28 -6.00
CA TYR A 64 -1.85 -2.64 -5.35
C TYR A 64 -0.75 -1.71 -5.80
N ASP A 65 0.04 -1.25 -4.84
CA ASP A 65 1.27 -0.53 -5.13
C ASP A 65 2.40 -1.54 -5.33
N VAL A 66 3.09 -1.47 -6.47
CA VAL A 66 4.28 -2.30 -6.73
C VAL A 66 5.57 -1.51 -6.49
N LYS A 67 5.47 -0.24 -6.09
CA LYS A 67 6.61 0.55 -5.65
C LYS A 67 7.07 0.09 -4.26
N PRO A 68 8.32 0.39 -3.89
CA PRO A 68 8.81 0.18 -2.54
C PRO A 68 7.92 0.89 -1.51
N GLN A 69 7.46 0.14 -0.51
CA GLN A 69 6.68 0.62 0.62
C GLN A 69 7.42 0.32 1.92
N GLN A 70 7.15 1.13 2.94
CA GLN A 70 7.69 0.92 4.28
C GLN A 70 6.62 0.39 5.21
N TYR A 71 6.97 -0.61 6.00
CA TYR A 71 6.16 -1.15 7.09
C TYR A 71 6.98 -1.16 8.37
N LEU A 72 6.40 -0.69 9.46
CA LEU A 72 7.03 -0.70 10.78
C LEU A 72 6.37 -1.78 11.63
N CYS A 73 7.09 -2.85 11.93
CA CYS A 73 6.65 -3.85 12.89
C CYS A 73 7.12 -3.42 14.29
N SER A 74 6.22 -3.44 15.26
CA SER A 74 6.57 -3.36 16.68
C SER A 74 6.25 -4.70 17.34
N GLY A 75 7.21 -5.27 18.06
CA GLY A 75 6.92 -6.39 18.96
C GLY A 75 6.39 -5.86 20.29
N GLU A 76 5.24 -6.35 20.75
CA GLU A 76 4.73 -6.02 22.09
C GLU A 76 5.58 -6.68 23.19
N GLU A 77 5.98 -7.94 22.97
CA GLU A 77 6.79 -8.73 23.90
C GLU A 77 8.30 -8.57 23.68
N VAL A 78 8.71 -8.03 22.53
CA VAL A 78 10.11 -7.98 22.11
C VAL A 78 10.58 -6.54 22.08
N THR A 79 11.63 -6.23 22.83
CA THR A 79 12.23 -4.90 22.90
C THR A 79 12.88 -4.53 21.56
N GLY A 80 12.12 -3.91 20.67
CA GLY A 80 12.61 -3.43 19.38
C GLY A 80 11.51 -3.27 18.33
N MET A 81 11.79 -2.43 17.33
CA MET A 81 10.97 -2.31 16.14
C MET A 81 11.78 -2.72 14.91
N VAL A 82 11.09 -3.15 13.85
CA VAL A 82 11.71 -3.50 12.57
C VAL A 82 11.08 -2.66 11.48
N ALA A 83 11.89 -1.81 10.85
CA ALA A 83 11.49 -1.05 9.68
C ALA A 83 11.80 -1.87 8.42
N ILE A 84 10.77 -2.32 7.73
CA ILE A 84 10.86 -3.17 6.54
C ILE A 84 10.49 -2.35 5.31
N THR A 85 11.39 -2.30 4.33
CA THR A 85 11.09 -1.78 2.99
C THR A 85 10.83 -2.96 2.06
N TYR A 86 9.63 -3.04 1.51
CA TYR A 86 9.17 -4.19 0.72
C TYR A 86 8.45 -3.74 -0.55
N ARG A 87 8.27 -4.66 -1.48
CA ARG A 87 7.33 -4.53 -2.60
C ARG A 87 6.77 -5.89 -2.99
N PRO A 88 5.51 -6.00 -3.42
CA PRO A 88 5.01 -7.24 -4.00
C PRO A 88 5.68 -7.51 -5.35
N HIS A 89 5.88 -8.79 -5.69
CA HIS A 89 6.37 -9.14 -7.02
C HIS A 89 5.25 -8.90 -8.05
N PRO A 90 5.45 -8.01 -9.06
CA PRO A 90 4.38 -7.58 -9.97
C PRO A 90 3.59 -8.71 -10.66
N PRO A 91 4.20 -9.79 -11.17
CA PRO A 91 3.44 -10.86 -11.82
C PRO A 91 2.68 -11.74 -10.81
N ALA A 92 3.03 -11.71 -9.52
CA ALA A 92 2.44 -12.55 -8.49
C ALA A 92 1.32 -11.85 -7.68
N VAL A 93 0.96 -10.61 -8.03
CA VAL A 93 0.00 -9.81 -7.26
C VAL A 93 -1.39 -10.47 -7.21
N LYS A 94 -1.76 -11.20 -8.26
CA LYS A 94 -3.02 -11.95 -8.32
C LYS A 94 -3.06 -13.07 -7.27
N GLU A 95 -1.97 -13.82 -7.17
CA GLU A 95 -1.79 -14.91 -6.21
C GLU A 95 -1.76 -14.37 -4.78
N ILE A 96 -1.04 -13.26 -4.55
CA ILE A 96 -0.98 -12.59 -3.23
C ILE A 96 -2.38 -12.16 -2.79
N HIS A 97 -3.17 -11.52 -3.68
CA HIS A 97 -4.55 -11.15 -3.37
C HIS A 97 -5.39 -12.39 -3.03
N SER A 98 -5.26 -13.46 -3.81
CA SER A 98 -6.06 -14.67 -3.63
C SER A 98 -5.72 -15.41 -2.33
N ALA A 99 -4.46 -15.38 -1.89
CA ALA A 99 -4.00 -16.06 -0.67
C ALA A 99 -4.24 -15.24 0.61
N PHE A 100 -3.98 -13.93 0.57
CA PHE A 100 -3.92 -13.10 1.79
C PHE A 100 -4.90 -11.92 1.80
N GLY A 101 -5.38 -11.53 0.62
CA GLY A 101 -6.26 -10.38 0.41
C GLY A 101 -5.50 -9.04 0.23
N PRO A 102 -6.24 -7.91 0.24
CA PRO A 102 -5.65 -6.57 0.14
C PRO A 102 -4.76 -6.22 1.34
N ASP A 103 -5.13 -6.65 2.54
CA ASP A 103 -4.44 -6.34 3.80
C ASP A 103 -3.34 -7.37 4.13
N TYR A 104 -2.68 -7.93 3.11
CA TYR A 104 -1.61 -8.90 3.32
C TYR A 104 -0.43 -8.36 4.17
N PRO A 105 0.01 -7.09 4.03
CA PRO A 105 1.12 -6.57 4.83
C PRO A 105 0.83 -6.62 6.32
N GLN A 106 -0.41 -6.25 6.71
CA GLN A 106 -0.83 -6.19 8.10
C GLN A 106 -0.96 -7.57 8.73
N LYS A 107 -1.11 -8.63 7.94
CA LYS A 107 -1.23 -10.00 8.43
C LYS A 107 0.12 -10.70 8.51
N ILE A 108 0.98 -10.51 7.49
CA ILE A 108 2.23 -11.27 7.34
C ILE A 108 3.37 -10.62 8.12
N PHE A 109 3.55 -9.30 8.02
CA PHE A 109 4.72 -8.63 8.59
C PHE A 109 4.81 -8.66 10.12
N PRO A 110 3.70 -8.57 10.89
CA PRO A 110 3.80 -8.68 12.34
C PRO A 110 4.33 -10.05 12.79
N ILE A 111 3.88 -11.12 12.13
CA ILE A 111 4.27 -12.51 12.44
C ILE A 111 5.73 -12.72 12.06
N ALA A 112 6.07 -12.52 10.80
CA ALA A 112 7.42 -12.75 10.30
C ALA A 112 8.44 -11.78 10.92
N GLY A 113 8.07 -10.52 11.14
CA GLY A 113 8.91 -9.52 11.79
C GLY A 113 9.23 -9.89 13.23
N ARG A 114 8.25 -10.39 14.00
CA ARG A 114 8.46 -10.86 15.37
C ARG A 114 9.37 -12.09 15.44
N GLU A 115 9.13 -13.08 14.57
CA GLU A 115 9.94 -14.29 14.50
C GLU A 115 11.40 -13.92 14.18
N SER A 116 11.60 -13.09 13.15
CA SER A 116 12.93 -12.65 12.73
C SER A 116 13.64 -11.82 13.79
N LEU A 117 12.91 -10.92 14.46
CA LEU A 117 13.46 -10.12 15.54
C LEU A 117 13.88 -10.99 16.74
N THR A 118 13.07 -11.97 17.13
CA THR A 118 13.38 -12.90 18.22
C THR A 118 14.64 -13.71 17.92
N GLU A 119 14.77 -14.23 16.71
CA GLU A 119 15.92 -15.03 16.28
C GLU A 119 17.22 -14.22 16.28
N VAL A 120 17.16 -13.01 15.70
CA VAL A 120 18.31 -12.10 15.63
C VAL A 120 18.71 -11.59 17.02
N LEU A 121 17.76 -11.24 17.88
CA LEU A 121 18.05 -10.79 19.25
C LEU A 121 18.57 -11.93 20.13
N SER A 122 18.09 -13.15 19.95
CA SER A 122 18.62 -14.32 20.66
C SER A 122 20.08 -14.59 20.30
N ALA A 123 20.48 -14.28 19.07
CA ALA A 123 21.86 -14.36 18.62
C ALA A 123 22.69 -13.09 18.91
N TYR A 124 22.07 -12.02 19.42
CA TYR A 124 22.74 -10.76 19.72
C TYR A 124 23.50 -10.85 21.05
N ASN A 125 24.81 -10.65 20.98
CA ASN A 125 25.73 -10.76 22.14
C ASN A 125 26.16 -9.39 22.70
N GLY A 126 25.50 -8.29 22.35
CA GLY A 126 25.87 -6.94 22.82
C GLY A 126 27.11 -6.33 22.15
N ARG A 127 27.84 -7.09 21.33
CA ARG A 127 29.07 -6.65 20.63
C ARG A 127 28.88 -6.48 19.13
N MET A 128 27.77 -6.96 18.58
CA MET A 128 27.47 -6.84 17.16
C MET A 128 27.20 -5.38 16.80
N LYS A 129 27.72 -4.94 15.65
CA LYS A 129 27.42 -3.62 15.11
C LYS A 129 26.00 -3.59 14.55
N GLN A 130 25.36 -2.42 14.55
CA GLN A 130 24.02 -2.23 14.01
C GLN A 130 23.89 -2.70 12.55
N ASP A 131 24.88 -2.42 11.70
CA ASP A 131 24.86 -2.83 10.29
C ASP A 131 24.85 -4.36 10.11
N GLU A 132 25.46 -5.09 11.05
CA GLU A 132 25.47 -6.55 11.03
C GLU A 132 24.10 -7.10 11.45
N LEU A 133 23.47 -6.45 12.43
CA LEU A 133 22.10 -6.74 12.87
C LEU A 133 21.08 -6.52 11.75
N ASP A 134 21.15 -5.36 11.09
CA ASP A 134 20.29 -4.99 9.96
C ASP A 134 20.45 -5.98 8.79
N LYS A 135 21.68 -6.38 8.47
CA LYS A 135 21.94 -7.41 7.44
C LYS A 135 21.32 -8.75 7.80
N ARG A 136 21.46 -9.18 9.05
CA ARG A 136 21.02 -10.51 9.50
C ARG A 136 19.50 -10.61 9.49
N ILE A 137 18.80 -9.59 9.99
CA ILE A 137 17.33 -9.55 9.92
C ILE A 137 16.83 -9.44 8.47
N GLY A 138 17.56 -8.71 7.62
CA GLY A 138 17.23 -8.59 6.20
C GLY A 138 17.30 -9.94 5.47
N LEU A 139 18.32 -10.74 5.76
CA LEU A 139 18.46 -12.09 5.19
C LEU A 139 17.34 -13.03 5.65
N ASP A 140 17.07 -13.05 6.95
CA ASP A 140 16.04 -13.93 7.53
C ASP A 140 14.64 -13.57 7.01
N LEU A 141 14.29 -12.28 6.97
CA LEU A 141 13.06 -11.80 6.35
C LEU A 141 12.99 -12.14 4.86
N HIS A 142 14.11 -12.06 4.14
CA HIS A 142 14.13 -12.39 2.72
C HIS A 142 13.81 -13.88 2.49
N GLU A 143 14.36 -14.78 3.28
CA GLU A 143 14.07 -16.22 3.18
C GLU A 143 12.61 -16.54 3.50
N LYS A 144 12.05 -15.93 4.55
CA LYS A 144 10.65 -16.12 4.96
C LYS A 144 9.64 -15.55 3.96
N MET A 145 9.99 -14.47 3.27
CA MET A 145 9.08 -13.74 2.36
C MET A 145 9.15 -14.22 0.91
N LYS A 146 10.25 -14.87 0.50
CA LYS A 146 10.43 -15.45 -0.83
C LYS A 146 9.28 -16.36 -1.29
N PRO A 147 8.77 -17.33 -0.50
CA PRO A 147 7.65 -18.18 -0.93
C PRO A 147 6.34 -17.40 -1.10
N LEU A 148 6.20 -16.24 -0.45
CA LEU A 148 5.02 -15.39 -0.50
C LEU A 148 5.03 -14.44 -1.70
N SER A 149 6.07 -14.51 -2.55
CA SER A 149 6.29 -13.59 -3.67
C SER A 149 6.36 -12.11 -3.26
N ILE A 150 6.81 -11.84 -2.03
CA ILE A 150 7.07 -10.50 -1.51
C ILE A 150 8.58 -10.27 -1.52
N VAL A 151 9.01 -9.16 -2.12
CA VAL A 151 10.43 -8.81 -2.24
C VAL A 151 10.79 -7.82 -1.13
N ILE A 152 11.71 -8.23 -0.25
CA ILE A 152 12.31 -7.35 0.74
C ILE A 152 13.51 -6.62 0.11
N LEU A 153 13.49 -5.29 0.18
CA LEU A 153 14.54 -4.42 -0.36
C LEU A 153 15.53 -4.01 0.73
N ASN A 154 15.00 -3.70 1.91
CA ASN A 154 15.81 -3.31 3.06
C ASN A 154 15.06 -3.66 4.35
N ALA A 155 15.78 -4.01 5.41
CA ALA A 155 15.24 -4.17 6.74
C ALA A 155 16.22 -3.56 7.74
N ARG A 156 15.70 -2.78 8.69
CA ARG A 156 16.47 -2.15 9.75
C ARG A 156 15.85 -2.45 11.10
N VAL A 157 16.69 -2.81 12.06
CA VAL A 157 16.28 -2.91 13.46
C VAL A 157 16.36 -1.53 14.10
N VAL A 158 15.31 -1.13 14.80
CA VAL A 158 15.26 0.08 15.59
C VAL A 158 15.18 -0.34 17.04
N LEU A 159 16.32 -0.28 17.72
CA LEU A 159 16.40 -0.56 19.16
C LEU A 159 15.99 0.67 19.96
N PRO A 160 15.25 0.51 21.07
CA PRO A 160 14.97 1.63 21.97
C PRO A 160 16.26 2.12 22.64
N THR A 161 16.37 3.44 22.80
CA THR A 161 17.52 4.16 23.37
C THR A 161 17.87 3.78 24.81
N SER A 162 17.02 3.02 25.50
CA SER A 162 17.32 2.50 26.84
C SER A 162 18.42 1.43 26.84
N LEU A 163 18.68 0.77 25.71
CA LEU A 163 19.75 -0.24 25.57
C LEU A 163 21.09 0.34 25.09
N THR A 164 21.13 1.61 24.67
CA THR A 164 22.33 2.23 24.09
C THR A 164 23.17 3.01 25.10
N ASN A 165 22.67 3.24 26.31
CA ASN A 165 23.32 4.09 27.33
C ASN A 165 23.99 3.30 28.48
N SER A 166 24.17 1.99 28.35
CA SER A 166 24.90 1.17 29.34
C SER A 166 26.33 0.87 28.87
N THR A 167 27.09 1.88 28.46
CA THR A 167 28.53 1.76 28.20
C THR A 167 29.24 3.03 28.61
#